data_AF-A0AAD9RFX0-F1
#
_entry.id   AF-A0AAD9RFX0-F1
#
_cell.length_a   1.000
_cell.length_b   1.000
_cell.length_c   1.000
_cell.angle_alpha   90.00
_cell.angle_beta   90.00
_cell.angle_gamma   90.00
#
_symmetry.space_group_name_H-M   'P 1'
#
loop_
_entity.id
_entity.type
_entity.pdbx_description
1 polymer ?
#
loop_
_entity_poly.entity_id
_entity_poly.type
_entity_poly.pdbx_seq_one_letter_code
_entity_poly.pdbx_strand_id
1 'polypeptide(L)'
;MTITFQTVSSERYKADHDKFKIYYGFYEAPFGRCIIGITDTDKAILHFAFVVNNDEVAVEDLQLEWPLSEIVEDPNRMINNIMEDIFSPSNKKETKSILLLLKGTDFQIEVWKALVSIPEGTTITYENVAQMIDKPKATRAVANAIGKNRIAYLIPCHRVMGKNGSNKYSWGIKYKQSILSYEGSKD
;
A
#
# COMPACT_ATOMS: atom_id res chain seq x y z
N MET A 1 5.97 12.73 -7.26
CA MET A 1 6.35 11.31 -7.12
C MET A 1 5.54 10.51 -8.12
N THR A 2 6.14 9.57 -8.83
CA THR A 2 5.45 8.67 -9.76
C THR A 2 5.41 7.27 -9.16
N ILE A 3 4.28 6.57 -9.26
CA ILE A 3 4.17 5.17 -8.84
C ILE A 3 4.22 4.29 -10.08
N THR A 4 5.07 3.26 -10.03
CA THR A 4 5.20 2.21 -11.04
C THR A 4 4.87 0.86 -10.42
N PHE A 5 4.50 -0.12 -11.23
CA PHE A 5 3.98 -1.40 -10.75
C PHE A 5 4.69 -2.58 -11.42
N GLN A 6 5.06 -3.54 -10.60
CA GLN A 6 5.19 -4.95 -10.98
C GLN A 6 4.03 -5.73 -10.39
N THR A 7 3.69 -6.85 -11.01
CA THR A 7 2.58 -7.70 -10.60
C THR A 7 3.02 -9.15 -10.56
N VAL A 8 2.61 -9.88 -9.52
CA VAL A 8 2.88 -11.30 -9.39
C VAL A 8 1.59 -12.03 -9.01
N SER A 9 1.22 -13.08 -9.78
CA SER A 9 0.09 -13.93 -9.42
C SER A 9 0.45 -14.84 -8.25
N SER A 10 -0.54 -15.43 -7.59
CA SER A 10 -0.27 -16.40 -6.51
C SER A 10 0.50 -17.63 -7.00
N GLU A 11 0.25 -18.09 -8.22
CA GLU A 11 0.95 -19.21 -8.85
C GLU A 11 2.39 -18.84 -9.17
N ARG A 12 2.62 -17.63 -9.72
CA ARG A 12 3.95 -17.17 -10.04
C ARG A 12 4.78 -16.94 -8.78
N TYR A 13 4.18 -16.38 -7.74
CA TYR A 13 4.82 -16.23 -6.44
C TYR A 13 5.28 -17.58 -5.89
N LYS A 14 4.43 -18.62 -5.94
CA LYS A 14 4.82 -19.97 -5.50
C LYS A 14 6.02 -20.52 -6.28
N ALA A 15 6.10 -20.23 -7.58
CA ALA A 15 7.18 -20.71 -8.43
C ALA A 15 8.51 -19.94 -8.26
N ASP A 16 8.45 -18.66 -7.88
CA ASP A 16 9.58 -17.73 -7.89
C ASP A 16 9.93 -17.16 -6.50
N HIS A 17 9.35 -17.70 -5.42
CA HIS A 17 9.51 -17.17 -4.06
C HIS A 17 10.96 -17.15 -3.55
N ASP A 18 11.83 -17.98 -4.13
CA ASP A 18 13.25 -18.11 -3.80
C ASP A 18 14.14 -17.16 -4.61
N LYS A 19 13.58 -16.41 -5.56
CA LYS A 19 14.32 -15.46 -6.42
C LYS A 19 14.51 -14.09 -5.79
N PHE A 20 13.88 -13.82 -4.66
CA PHE A 20 14.03 -12.59 -3.91
C PHE A 20 13.77 -12.86 -2.43
N LYS A 21 14.35 -12.03 -1.57
CA LYS A 21 14.03 -11.95 -0.16
C LYS A 21 13.16 -10.73 0.10
N ILE A 22 12.45 -10.76 1.22
CA ILE A 22 11.72 -9.59 1.71
C ILE A 22 12.53 -8.98 2.84
N TYR A 23 13.02 -7.77 2.63
CA TYR A 23 13.50 -6.94 3.73
C TYR A 23 12.33 -6.20 4.36
N TYR A 24 12.24 -6.24 5.68
CA TYR A 24 11.24 -5.48 6.42
C TYR A 24 11.87 -4.52 7.43
N GLY A 25 11.13 -3.47 7.78
CA GLY A 25 11.57 -2.50 8.76
C GLY A 25 10.43 -1.62 9.21
N PHE A 26 10.62 -0.94 10.33
CA PHE A 26 9.63 -0.05 10.91
C PHE A 26 9.97 1.41 10.64
N TYR A 27 8.92 2.21 10.43
CA TYR A 27 9.05 3.65 10.22
C TYR A 27 7.94 4.42 10.94
N GLU A 28 8.28 5.58 11.51
CA GLU A 28 7.33 6.51 12.09
C GLU A 28 6.83 7.48 11.01
N ALA A 29 5.73 7.10 10.34
CA ALA A 29 5.10 7.98 9.36
C ALA A 29 4.34 9.12 10.06
N PRO A 30 4.05 10.25 9.36
CA PRO A 30 3.31 11.39 9.95
C PRO A 30 1.97 11.04 10.58
N PHE A 31 1.40 9.90 10.22
CA PHE A 31 0.09 9.41 10.65
C PHE A 31 0.16 8.08 11.42
N GLY A 32 1.36 7.64 11.84
CA GLY A 32 1.56 6.51 12.76
C GLY A 32 2.69 5.56 12.37
N ARG A 33 3.06 4.68 13.32
CA ARG A 33 4.06 3.62 13.14
C ARG A 33 3.61 2.59 12.11
N CYS A 34 4.51 2.23 11.21
CA CYS A 34 4.24 1.32 10.11
C CYS A 34 5.34 0.28 9.96
N ILE A 35 4.97 -0.92 9.52
CA ILE A 35 5.89 -1.90 8.95
C ILE A 35 5.89 -1.76 7.42
N ILE A 36 7.08 -1.77 6.83
CA ILE A 36 7.30 -1.72 5.40
C ILE A 36 8.07 -2.97 4.99
N GLY A 37 7.67 -3.57 3.88
CA GLY A 37 8.36 -4.68 3.24
C GLY A 37 8.79 -4.29 1.82
N ILE A 38 10.05 -4.55 1.49
CA ILE A 38 10.62 -4.35 0.15
C ILE A 38 11.29 -5.63 -0.36
N THR A 39 11.34 -5.80 -1.68
CA THR A 39 12.21 -6.82 -2.30
C THR A 39 13.68 -6.44 -2.14
N ASP A 40 14.55 -7.42 -1.96
CA ASP A 40 16.02 -7.21 -1.90
C ASP A 40 16.63 -6.87 -3.26
N THR A 41 15.99 -7.31 -4.35
CA THR A 41 16.49 -7.18 -5.73
C THR A 41 16.35 -5.77 -6.30
N ASP A 42 15.15 -5.20 -6.24
CA ASP A 42 14.80 -3.93 -6.88
C ASP A 42 14.11 -2.93 -5.95
N LYS A 43 14.02 -3.26 -4.65
CA LYS A 43 13.45 -2.40 -3.59
C LYS A 43 11.99 -2.05 -3.84
N ALA A 44 11.27 -2.89 -4.58
CA ALA A 44 9.84 -2.75 -4.79
C ALA A 44 9.10 -2.89 -3.45
N ILE A 45 8.28 -1.90 -3.10
CA ILE A 45 7.45 -1.96 -1.89
C ILE A 45 6.32 -2.95 -2.15
N LEU A 46 6.26 -4.00 -1.33
CA LEU A 46 5.26 -5.07 -1.40
C LEU A 46 4.34 -5.10 -0.17
N HIS A 47 4.74 -4.39 0.89
CA HIS A 47 3.96 -4.27 2.11
C HIS A 47 4.17 -2.88 2.71
N PHE A 48 3.07 -2.25 3.12
CA PHE A 48 3.04 -1.05 3.94
C PHE A 48 1.78 -1.17 4.80
N ALA A 49 1.95 -1.50 6.08
CA ALA A 49 0.85 -1.67 7.01
C ALA A 49 1.11 -0.89 8.30
N PHE A 50 0.03 -0.42 8.92
CA PHE A 50 0.11 0.17 10.26
C PHE A 50 0.37 -0.91 11.31
N VAL A 51 1.23 -0.59 12.27
CA VAL A 51 1.39 -1.38 13.49
C VAL A 51 0.20 -1.06 14.41
N VAL A 52 -0.81 -1.92 14.42
CA VAL A 52 -2.05 -1.72 15.21
C VAL A 52 -1.91 -2.22 16.65
N ASN A 53 -1.23 -3.35 16.84
CA ASN A 53 -1.05 -3.98 18.16
C ASN A 53 0.38 -3.81 18.67
N ASN A 54 1.32 -4.54 18.07
CA ASN A 54 2.75 -4.49 18.35
C ASN A 54 3.54 -4.91 17.11
N ASP A 55 4.85 -4.74 17.18
CA ASP A 55 5.76 -5.01 16.07
C ASP A 55 5.79 -6.51 15.71
N GLU A 56 5.67 -7.40 16.69
CA GLU A 56 5.66 -8.85 16.48
C GLU A 56 4.48 -9.30 15.61
N VAL A 57 3.27 -8.85 15.94
CA VAL A 57 2.04 -9.14 15.17
C VAL A 57 2.15 -8.56 13.76
N ALA A 58 2.76 -7.39 13.60
CA ALA A 58 2.94 -6.79 12.29
C ALA A 58 3.89 -7.62 11.39
N VAL A 59 4.94 -8.22 11.98
CA VAL A 59 5.82 -9.15 11.27
C VAL A 59 5.12 -10.47 10.96
N GLU A 60 4.32 -11.01 11.88
CA GLU A 60 3.50 -12.20 11.64
C GLU A 60 2.52 -11.99 10.48
N ASP A 61 1.84 -10.84 10.42
CA ASP A 61 0.94 -10.49 9.31
C ASP A 61 1.69 -10.41 7.97
N LEU A 62 2.90 -9.84 7.96
CA LEU A 62 3.76 -9.83 6.78
C LEU A 62 4.14 -11.25 6.34
N GLN A 63 4.50 -12.12 7.29
CA GLN A 63 4.81 -13.53 7.03
C GLN A 63 3.59 -14.30 6.51
N LEU A 64 2.39 -14.05 7.03
CA LEU A 64 1.15 -14.66 6.55
C LEU A 64 0.82 -14.23 5.11
N GLU A 65 1.09 -12.97 4.76
CA GLU A 65 0.92 -12.50 3.39
C GLU A 65 1.98 -13.11 2.47
N TRP A 66 3.21 -13.33 2.93
CA TRP A 66 4.33 -13.85 2.14
C TRP A 66 4.95 -15.13 2.72
N PRO A 67 4.19 -16.24 2.82
CA PRO A 67 4.55 -17.39 3.65
C PRO A 67 5.71 -18.25 3.12
N LEU A 68 6.12 -18.05 1.86
CA LEU A 68 7.18 -18.80 1.21
C LEU A 68 8.47 -17.98 1.07
N SER A 69 8.41 -16.65 1.30
CA SER A 69 9.59 -15.80 1.14
C SER A 69 10.44 -15.86 2.40
N GLU A 70 11.76 -15.77 2.24
CA GLU A 70 12.64 -15.44 3.36
C GLU A 70 12.40 -13.98 3.75
N ILE A 71 12.00 -13.76 5.00
CA ILE A 71 11.71 -12.43 5.55
C ILE A 71 12.80 -12.07 6.55
N VAL A 72 13.49 -10.97 6.30
CA VAL A 72 14.68 -10.55 7.07
C VAL A 72 14.54 -9.09 7.44
N GLU A 73 14.91 -8.73 8.67
CA GLU A 73 14.97 -7.32 9.06
C GLU A 73 16.01 -6.59 8.21
N ASP A 74 15.65 -5.40 7.70
CA ASP A 74 16.46 -4.61 6.77
C ASP A 74 17.82 -4.27 7.37
N PRO A 75 18.92 -4.88 6.87
CA PRO A 75 20.22 -4.78 7.52
C PRO A 75 20.88 -3.41 7.34
N ASN A 76 20.45 -2.61 6.34
CA ASN A 76 21.15 -1.39 5.94
C ASN A 76 20.26 -0.14 6.00
N ARG A 77 19.12 -0.20 6.69
CA ARG A 77 18.15 0.92 6.81
C ARG A 77 17.73 1.49 5.44
N MET A 78 17.70 0.66 4.40
CA MET A 78 17.21 1.01 3.07
C MET A 78 15.77 1.53 3.11
N ILE A 79 14.93 0.92 3.96
CA ILE A 79 13.54 1.31 4.17
C ILE A 79 13.46 2.74 4.70
N ASN A 80 14.27 3.10 5.71
CA ASN A 80 14.25 4.47 6.24
C ASN A 80 14.54 5.51 5.15
N ASN A 81 15.54 5.26 4.30
CA ASN A 81 15.87 6.16 3.19
C ASN A 81 14.70 6.29 2.18
N ILE A 82 14.04 5.17 1.85
CA ILE A 82 12.87 5.15 0.95
C ILE A 82 11.70 5.93 1.57
N MET A 83 11.44 5.75 2.86
CA MET A 83 10.32 6.40 3.54
C MET A 83 10.58 7.89 3.78
N GLU A 84 11.80 8.29 4.12
CA GLU A 84 12.21 9.70 4.17
C GLU A 84 12.02 10.37 2.81
N ASP A 85 12.35 9.69 1.72
CA ASP A 85 12.13 10.19 0.38
C ASP A 85 10.65 10.37 0.02
N ILE A 86 9.76 9.56 0.60
CA ILE A 86 8.30 9.64 0.41
C ILE A 86 7.69 10.80 1.22
N PHE A 87 8.08 10.94 2.50
CA PHE A 87 7.41 11.88 3.42
C PHE A 87 8.11 13.21 3.62
N SER A 88 9.42 13.26 3.36
CA SER A 88 10.25 14.47 3.43
C SER A 88 10.98 14.66 2.11
N PRO A 89 10.28 14.87 0.99
CA PRO A 89 10.93 15.13 -0.28
C PRO A 89 11.72 16.43 -0.15
N SER A 90 13.04 16.30 0.08
CA SER A 90 13.97 17.40 -0.12
C SER A 90 13.78 17.93 -1.54
N ASN A 91 13.99 19.22 -1.78
CA ASN A 91 13.85 19.97 -3.05
C ASN A 91 14.69 19.42 -4.25
N LYS A 92 14.94 18.12 -4.31
CA LYS A 92 15.57 17.38 -5.39
C LYS A 92 14.63 17.46 -6.59
N LYS A 93 15.09 18.18 -7.62
CA LYS A 93 14.41 18.43 -8.91
C LYS A 93 14.03 17.19 -9.72
N GLU A 94 14.30 15.98 -9.22
CA GLU A 94 14.01 14.73 -9.93
C GLU A 94 12.68 14.14 -9.44
N THR A 95 11.78 13.88 -10.38
CA THR A 95 10.57 13.10 -10.14
C THR A 95 10.98 11.69 -9.69
N LYS A 96 10.92 11.42 -8.38
CA LYS A 96 11.20 10.08 -7.85
C LYS A 96 10.10 9.09 -8.23
N SER A 97 10.53 7.94 -8.75
CA SER A 97 9.69 6.80 -9.07
C SER A 97 9.72 5.80 -7.91
N ILE A 98 8.55 5.45 -7.37
CA ILE A 98 8.38 4.39 -6.38
C ILE A 98 7.83 3.17 -7.10
N LEU A 99 8.49 2.02 -6.91
CA LEU A 99 8.08 0.75 -7.48
C LEU A 99 7.25 -0.02 -6.44
N LEU A 100 6.08 -0.49 -6.84
CA LEU A 100 5.23 -1.38 -6.04
C LEU A 100 5.19 -2.77 -6.65
N LEU A 101 5.32 -3.82 -5.82
CA LEU A 101 5.06 -5.19 -6.22
C LEU A 101 3.68 -5.61 -5.72
N LEU A 102 2.74 -5.75 -6.65
CA LEU A 102 1.36 -6.13 -6.36
C LEU A 102 1.17 -7.63 -6.48
N LYS A 103 0.67 -8.27 -5.41
CA LYS A 103 0.23 -9.66 -5.43
C LYS A 103 -1.27 -9.75 -5.26
N GLY A 104 -1.97 -10.23 -6.28
CA GLY A 104 -3.43 -10.33 -6.27
C GLY A 104 -3.99 -10.86 -7.58
N THR A 105 -5.32 -10.96 -7.66
CA THR A 105 -6.01 -11.26 -8.91
C THR A 105 -5.95 -10.08 -9.86
N ASP A 106 -6.15 -10.31 -11.16
CA ASP A 106 -6.18 -9.23 -12.16
C ASP A 106 -7.18 -8.13 -11.79
N PHE A 107 -8.34 -8.53 -11.26
CA PHE A 107 -9.36 -7.58 -10.78
C PHE A 107 -8.87 -6.76 -9.58
N GLN A 108 -8.18 -7.36 -8.62
CA GLN A 108 -7.62 -6.63 -7.48
C GLN A 108 -6.55 -5.64 -7.94
N ILE A 109 -5.65 -6.08 -8.81
CA ILE A 109 -4.59 -5.25 -9.38
C ILE A 109 -5.16 -4.07 -10.16
N GLU A 110 -6.18 -4.30 -10.98
CA GLU A 110 -6.89 -3.26 -11.73
C GLU A 110 -7.51 -2.21 -10.79
N VAL A 111 -8.21 -2.65 -9.73
CA VAL A 111 -8.75 -1.75 -8.70
C VAL A 111 -7.64 -0.94 -8.02
N TRP A 112 -6.56 -1.58 -7.60
CA TRP A 112 -5.47 -0.90 -6.89
C TRP A 112 -4.74 0.13 -7.77
N LYS A 113 -4.54 -0.18 -9.05
CA LYS A 113 -3.99 0.79 -10.02
C LYS A 113 -4.92 1.99 -10.21
N ALA A 114 -6.24 1.77 -10.30
CA ALA A 114 -7.22 2.85 -10.35
C ALA A 114 -7.21 3.72 -9.07
N LEU A 115 -6.94 3.14 -7.90
CA LEU A 115 -6.81 3.95 -6.68
C LEU A 115 -5.65 4.94 -6.78
N VAL A 116 -4.52 4.52 -7.33
CA VAL A 116 -3.31 5.36 -7.44
C VAL A 116 -3.54 6.62 -8.30
N SER A 117 -4.50 6.62 -9.22
CA SER A 117 -4.84 7.81 -10.01
C SER A 117 -5.72 8.82 -9.27
N ILE A 118 -6.21 8.51 -8.07
CA ILE A 118 -7.01 9.43 -7.26
C ILE A 118 -6.08 10.52 -6.69
N PRO A 119 -6.31 11.82 -6.92
CA PRO A 119 -5.45 12.89 -6.40
C PRO A 119 -5.39 12.94 -4.86
N GLU A 120 -4.25 13.36 -4.32
CA GLU A 120 -4.09 13.67 -2.88
C GLU A 120 -5.09 14.74 -2.43
N GLY A 121 -5.61 14.62 -1.21
CA GLY A 121 -6.59 15.56 -0.66
C GLY A 121 -8.03 15.38 -1.18
N THR A 122 -8.27 14.43 -2.10
CA THR A 122 -9.60 14.15 -2.63
C THR A 122 -10.18 12.84 -2.08
N THR A 123 -11.50 12.72 -2.09
CA THR A 123 -12.19 11.47 -1.77
C THR A 123 -13.23 11.12 -2.84
N ILE A 124 -13.42 9.82 -3.06
CA ILE A 124 -14.40 9.28 -4.01
C ILE A 124 -15.17 8.11 -3.41
N THR A 125 -16.22 7.65 -4.09
CA THR A 125 -17.02 6.51 -3.63
C THR A 125 -16.58 5.17 -4.24
N TYR A 126 -16.96 4.05 -3.61
CA TYR A 126 -16.76 2.71 -4.21
C TYR A 126 -17.37 2.59 -5.61
N GLU A 127 -18.51 3.25 -5.85
CA GLU A 127 -19.16 3.31 -7.16
C GLU A 127 -18.32 4.10 -8.17
N ASN A 128 -17.66 5.18 -7.75
CA ASN A 128 -16.76 5.93 -8.63
C ASN A 128 -15.57 5.05 -9.02
N VAL A 129 -14.97 4.30 -8.09
CA VAL A 129 -13.90 3.35 -8.42
C VAL A 129 -14.40 2.27 -9.39
N ALA A 130 -15.61 1.75 -9.19
CA ALA A 130 -16.21 0.77 -10.09
C ALA A 130 -16.44 1.32 -11.51
N GLN A 131 -16.75 2.62 -11.63
CA GLN A 131 -16.83 3.32 -12.91
C GLN A 131 -15.46 3.53 -13.54
N MET A 132 -14.43 3.89 -12.75
CA MET A 132 -13.06 4.09 -13.25
C MET A 132 -12.44 2.85 -13.89
N ILE A 133 -12.89 1.65 -13.50
CA ILE A 133 -12.45 0.38 -14.08
C ILE A 133 -13.46 -0.24 -15.06
N ASP A 134 -14.38 0.58 -15.59
CA ASP A 134 -15.42 0.18 -16.56
C ASP A 134 -16.32 -1.00 -16.10
N LYS A 135 -16.49 -1.16 -14.78
CA LYS A 135 -17.30 -2.22 -14.16
C LYS A 135 -18.33 -1.63 -13.18
N PRO A 136 -19.27 -0.79 -13.63
CA PRO A 136 -20.18 -0.04 -12.75
C PRO A 136 -21.08 -0.90 -11.85
N LYS A 137 -21.29 -2.18 -12.19
CA LYS A 137 -22.06 -3.14 -11.37
C LYS A 137 -21.22 -3.85 -10.30
N ALA A 138 -19.91 -3.62 -10.27
CA ALA A 138 -18.96 -4.36 -9.44
C ALA A 138 -18.63 -3.69 -8.09
N THR A 139 -19.44 -2.72 -7.61
CA THR A 139 -19.17 -1.94 -6.38
C THR A 139 -18.79 -2.81 -5.17
N ARG A 140 -19.48 -3.92 -4.93
CA ARG A 140 -19.16 -4.82 -3.81
C ARG A 140 -17.83 -5.55 -4.01
N ALA A 141 -17.53 -5.98 -5.24
CA ALA A 141 -16.27 -6.62 -5.57
C ALA A 141 -15.10 -5.63 -5.44
N VAL A 142 -15.32 -4.38 -5.87
CA VAL A 142 -14.37 -3.27 -5.67
C VAL A 142 -14.11 -3.05 -4.19
N ALA A 143 -15.15 -2.91 -3.36
CA ALA A 143 -14.97 -2.74 -1.92
C ALA A 143 -14.16 -3.89 -1.27
N ASN A 144 -14.40 -5.13 -1.70
CA ASN A 144 -13.60 -6.28 -1.26
C ASN A 144 -12.14 -6.20 -1.72
N ALA A 145 -11.88 -5.83 -2.98
CA ALA A 145 -10.53 -5.66 -3.51
C ALA A 145 -9.76 -4.55 -2.78
N ILE A 146 -10.41 -3.42 -2.49
CA ILE A 146 -9.85 -2.32 -1.70
C ILE A 146 -9.47 -2.80 -0.29
N GLY A 147 -10.32 -3.59 0.36
CA GLY A 147 -10.04 -4.15 1.69
C GLY A 147 -8.87 -5.14 1.73
N LYS A 148 -8.48 -5.70 0.58
CA LYS A 148 -7.31 -6.58 0.41
C LYS A 148 -6.01 -5.84 0.11
N ASN A 149 -6.03 -4.52 0.01
CA ASN A 149 -4.81 -3.73 -0.14
C ASN A 149 -3.90 -3.92 1.08
N ARG A 150 -2.62 -4.24 0.84
CA ARG A 150 -1.55 -4.38 1.86
C ARG A 150 -0.50 -3.28 1.78
N ILE A 151 -0.69 -2.27 0.93
CA ILE A 151 0.20 -1.14 0.74
C ILE A 151 -0.57 0.14 1.07
N ALA A 152 -0.70 0.43 2.37
CA ALA A 152 -1.30 1.66 2.88
C ALA A 152 -0.63 2.90 2.30
N TYR A 153 -1.38 4.01 2.25
CA TYR A 153 -0.95 5.33 1.77
C TYR A 153 -0.58 5.39 0.27
N LEU A 154 0.38 4.59 -0.20
CA LEU A 154 0.84 4.57 -1.59
C LEU A 154 -0.21 4.02 -2.55
N ILE A 155 -0.99 3.03 -2.14
CA ILE A 155 -2.27 2.69 -2.78
C ILE A 155 -3.36 3.35 -1.92
N PRO A 156 -3.94 4.49 -2.37
CA PRO A 156 -4.66 5.40 -1.49
C PRO A 156 -6.11 4.94 -1.23
N CYS A 157 -6.29 3.74 -0.67
CA CYS A 157 -7.60 3.21 -0.31
C CYS A 157 -8.30 4.03 0.79
N HIS A 158 -7.55 4.83 1.55
CA HIS A 158 -8.11 5.80 2.52
C HIS A 158 -8.92 6.92 1.85
N ARG A 159 -8.75 7.16 0.53
CA ARG A 159 -9.53 8.14 -0.23
C ARG A 159 -10.91 7.63 -0.66
N VAL A 160 -11.22 6.34 -0.43
CA VAL A 160 -12.50 5.74 -0.86
C VAL A 160 -13.50 5.64 0.28
N MET A 161 -14.71 6.13 0.05
CA MET A 161 -15.79 6.23 1.04
C MET A 161 -17.03 5.46 0.59
N GLY A 162 -17.82 4.95 1.53
CA GLY A 162 -19.15 4.44 1.24
C GLY A 162 -20.19 5.56 1.23
N LYS A 163 -21.15 5.51 0.30
CA LYS A 163 -22.24 6.50 0.19
C LYS A 163 -23.06 6.67 1.48
N ASN A 164 -23.15 5.63 2.29
CA ASN A 164 -23.87 5.66 3.57
C ASN A 164 -23.01 6.21 4.73
N GLY A 165 -21.96 7.00 4.44
CA GLY A 165 -20.98 7.43 5.43
C GLY A 165 -20.06 6.31 5.93
N SER A 166 -20.03 5.15 5.24
CA SER A 166 -19.17 4.05 5.65
C SER A 166 -17.69 4.41 5.45
N ASN A 167 -16.95 4.44 6.55
CA ASN A 167 -15.55 4.86 6.57
C ASN A 167 -14.59 3.74 7.01
N LYS A 168 -14.89 2.50 6.61
CA LYS A 168 -14.04 1.35 6.95
C LYS A 168 -12.65 1.50 6.34
N TYR A 169 -11.67 0.96 7.06
CA TYR A 169 -10.26 0.91 6.67
C TYR A 169 -9.63 -0.33 7.29
N SER A 170 -8.75 -1.03 6.56
CA SER A 170 -8.20 -2.31 7.02
C SER A 170 -7.44 -2.21 8.34
N TRP A 171 -6.87 -1.03 8.62
CA TRP A 171 -6.12 -0.76 9.85
C TRP A 171 -6.92 0.06 10.88
N GLY A 172 -8.19 0.38 10.59
CA GLY A 172 -9.06 1.13 11.48
C GLY A 172 -9.25 2.61 11.09
N ILE A 173 -10.38 3.17 11.52
CA ILE A 173 -10.84 4.51 11.10
C ILE A 173 -9.90 5.64 11.52
N LYS A 174 -9.19 5.47 12.65
CA LYS A 174 -8.24 6.46 13.18
C LYS A 174 -7.14 6.76 12.16
N TYR A 175 -6.48 5.74 11.62
CA TYR A 175 -5.42 5.94 10.61
C TYR A 175 -5.97 6.57 9.33
N LYS A 176 -7.16 6.15 8.88
CA LYS A 176 -7.80 6.74 7.70
C LYS A 176 -8.02 8.24 7.88
N GLN A 177 -8.52 8.65 9.04
CA GLN A 177 -8.71 10.07 9.38
C GLN A 177 -7.36 10.80 9.47
N SER A 178 -6.36 10.22 10.14
CA SER A 178 -5.02 10.82 10.25
C SER A 178 -4.36 11.05 8.89
N ILE A 179 -4.47 10.11 7.95
CA ILE A 179 -3.95 10.28 6.59
C ILE A 179 -4.70 11.40 5.86
N LEU A 180 -6.04 11.40 5.89
CA LEU A 180 -6.84 12.44 5.22
C LEU A 180 -6.54 13.84 5.79
N SER A 181 -6.37 13.97 7.10
CA SER A 181 -5.96 15.23 7.73
C SER A 181 -4.55 15.66 7.31
N TYR A 182 -3.62 14.70 7.20
CA TYR A 182 -2.27 14.98 6.72
C TYR A 182 -2.29 15.48 5.27
N GLU A 183 -3.05 14.84 4.39
CA GLU A 183 -3.21 15.28 2.99
C GLU A 183 -3.82 16.68 2.89
N GLY A 184 -4.87 16.98 3.67
CA GLY A 184 -5.50 18.31 3.68
C GLY A 184 -4.67 19.42 4.35
N SER A 185 -3.60 19.07 5.07
CA SER A 185 -2.70 20.05 5.71
C SER A 185 -1.53 20.50 4.82
N LYS A 186 -1.39 19.90 3.64
CA LYS A 186 -0.33 20.23 2.67
C LYS A 186 -0.71 21.35 1.69
N ASP A 187 -1.92 21.89 1.80
CA ASP A 187 -2.43 23.03 1.03
C ASP A 187 -1.92 24.38 1.55
#